data_AF-A0AAW9L203-F1
#
_entry.id   AF-A0AAW9L203-F1
#
_cell.length_a   1.000
_cell.length_b   1.000
_cell.length_c   1.000
_cell.angle_alpha   90.00
_cell.angle_beta   90.00
_cell.angle_gamma   90.00
#
_symmetry.space_group_name_H-M   'P 1'
#
loop_
_entity.id
_entity.type
_entity.pdbx_description
1 polymer ?
#
loop_
_entity_poly.entity_id
_entity_poly.type
_entity_poly.pdbx_seq_one_letter_code
_entity_poly.pdbx_strand_id
1 'polypeptide(L)'
;MMNSGIRAWVNQHRLLSFVAIAYTFTWTIQGALAYSGMEASWTHSILIGFGGFGPPIGAAVVIWASGGSLRRWVGQMFKWRIGVKWWALALGLPFIILSLGVLLFVVAGGPIDLTEFESPFIYLFAMAWGTVWGGGQEDLGWRGFMLPILQDSYSALVSSVIVGVTWAAWHLPCS
;
A
#
# COMPACT_ATOMS: atom_id res chain seq x y z
N MET A 1 12.67 30.32 -2.92
CA MET A 1 12.61 29.89 -4.34
C MET A 1 13.26 28.52 -4.44
N MET A 2 12.49 27.43 -4.58
CA MET A 2 13.09 26.09 -4.81
C MET A 2 13.67 26.06 -6.22
N ASN A 3 14.97 25.76 -6.34
CA ASN A 3 15.75 25.79 -7.58
C ASN A 3 15.03 25.13 -8.76
N SER A 4 14.96 25.84 -9.89
CA SER A 4 14.42 25.37 -11.17
C SER A 4 15.01 24.03 -11.62
N GLY A 5 16.27 23.75 -11.26
CA GLY A 5 16.95 22.48 -11.54
C GLY A 5 16.37 21.26 -10.83
N ILE A 6 15.96 21.40 -9.56
CA ILE A 6 15.40 20.26 -8.78
C ILE A 6 14.05 19.85 -9.36
N ARG A 7 13.20 20.83 -9.68
CA ARG A 7 11.90 20.57 -10.31
C ARG A 7 12.06 19.95 -11.70
N ALA A 8 13.01 20.44 -12.50
CA ALA A 8 13.30 19.87 -13.81
C ALA A 8 13.76 18.41 -13.72
N TRP A 9 14.61 18.09 -12.74
CA TRP A 9 15.09 16.72 -12.53
C TRP A 9 13.96 15.77 -12.08
N VAL A 10 13.15 16.19 -11.11
CA VAL A 10 11.98 15.41 -10.66
C VAL A 10 11.02 15.15 -11.82
N ASN A 11 10.85 16.12 -12.70
CA ASN A 11 9.98 15.97 -13.86
C ASN A 11 10.53 14.99 -14.92
N GLN A 12 11.86 14.90 -15.05
CA GLN A 12 12.52 13.93 -15.94
C GLN A 12 12.60 12.52 -15.32
N HIS A 13 12.72 12.42 -14.00
CA HIS A 13 12.93 11.16 -13.25
C HIS A 13 11.80 10.90 -12.25
N ARG A 14 10.54 11.00 -12.69
CA ARG A 14 9.36 10.95 -11.81
C ARG A 14 9.27 9.67 -10.98
N LEU A 15 9.53 8.51 -11.61
CA LEU A 15 9.52 7.22 -10.93
C LEU A 15 10.63 7.11 -9.88
N LEU A 16 11.86 7.48 -10.24
CA LEU A 16 13.01 7.37 -9.34
C LEU A 16 12.88 8.34 -8.15
N SER A 17 12.37 9.56 -8.40
CA SER A 17 12.05 10.53 -7.36
C SER A 17 10.98 10.02 -6.40
N PHE A 18 9.89 9.46 -6.95
CA PHE A 18 8.80 8.89 -6.16
C PHE A 18 9.30 7.77 -5.26
N VAL A 19 10.03 6.82 -5.84
CA VAL A 19 10.60 5.68 -5.14
C VAL A 19 11.52 6.18 -4.02
N ALA A 20 12.49 7.05 -4.32
CA ALA A 20 13.43 7.56 -3.33
C ALA A 20 12.72 8.25 -2.14
N ILE A 21 11.75 9.13 -2.41
CA ILE A 21 11.02 9.84 -1.35
C ILE A 21 10.18 8.86 -0.50
N ALA A 22 9.50 7.91 -1.14
CA ALA A 22 8.68 6.92 -0.44
C ALA A 22 9.52 6.04 0.49
N TYR A 23 10.66 5.56 -0.01
CA TYR A 23 11.65 4.80 0.75
C TYR A 23 12.21 5.60 1.90
N THR A 24 12.78 6.78 1.64
CA THR A 24 13.38 7.62 2.69
C THR A 24 12.38 7.94 3.80
N PHE A 25 11.17 8.38 3.45
CA PHE A 25 10.15 8.71 4.44
C PHE A 25 9.83 7.52 5.35
N THR A 26 9.55 6.37 4.73
CA THR A 26 9.16 5.16 5.46
C THR A 26 10.30 4.65 6.32
N TRP A 27 11.48 4.48 5.71
CA TRP A 27 12.63 3.87 6.37
C TRP A 27 13.16 4.75 7.50
N THR A 28 13.03 6.08 7.42
CA THR A 28 13.34 6.96 8.55
C THR A 28 12.41 6.73 9.73
N ILE A 29 11.09 6.67 9.50
CA ILE A 29 10.11 6.44 10.58
C ILE A 29 10.32 5.05 11.18
N GLN A 30 10.38 4.03 10.33
CA GLN A 30 10.49 2.64 10.77
C GLN A 30 11.84 2.33 11.40
N GLY A 31 12.93 2.86 10.85
CA GLY A 31 14.26 2.74 11.46
C GLY A 31 14.35 3.42 12.83
N ALA A 32 13.73 4.60 12.99
CA ALA A 32 13.63 5.25 14.29
C ALA A 32 12.80 4.42 15.28
N LEU A 33 11.71 3.82 14.81
CA LEU A 33 10.85 2.97 15.63
C LEU A 33 11.55 1.67 16.07
N ALA A 34 12.25 1.02 15.14
CA ALA A 34 13.06 -0.16 15.42
C ALA A 34 14.19 0.15 16.43
N TYR A 35 14.85 1.29 16.28
CA TYR A 35 15.89 1.74 17.22
C TYR A 35 15.32 2.10 18.61
N SER A 36 14.07 2.57 18.68
CA SER A 36 13.44 2.96 19.95
C SER A 36 13.21 1.80 20.92
N GLY A 37 13.22 0.55 20.42
CA GLY A 37 12.95 -0.64 21.25
C GLY A 37 11.53 -0.68 21.81
N MET A 38 10.59 0.07 21.22
CA MET A 38 9.21 0.14 21.70
C MET A 38 8.49 -1.20 21.52
N GLU A 39 7.88 -1.70 22.60
CA GLU A 39 7.10 -2.94 22.54
C GLU A 39 5.80 -2.78 21.75
N ALA A 40 5.28 -3.92 21.29
CA ALA A 40 4.02 -4.01 20.55
C ALA A 40 2.88 -3.40 21.38
N SER A 41 2.33 -2.31 20.87
CA SER A 41 1.29 -1.52 21.53
C SER A 41 0.48 -0.76 20.48
N TRP A 42 -0.68 -0.24 20.87
CA TRP A 42 -1.49 0.63 19.99
C TRP A 42 -0.70 1.81 19.45
N THR A 43 0.15 2.42 20.26
CA THR A 43 1.04 3.51 19.85
C THR A 43 2.02 3.03 18.78
N HIS A 44 2.64 1.86 18.98
CA HIS A 44 3.56 1.27 18.02
C HIS A 44 2.87 0.99 16.67
N SER A 45 1.67 0.39 16.67
CA SER A 45 0.89 0.14 15.46
C SER A 45 0.50 1.43 14.72
N ILE A 46 0.14 2.48 15.44
CA ILE A 46 -0.17 3.79 14.84
C ILE A 46 1.07 4.36 14.14
N LEU A 47 2.24 4.30 14.79
CA LEU A 47 3.49 4.82 14.25
C LEU A 47 3.99 4.03 13.02
N ILE A 48 3.80 2.70 12.99
CA ILE A 48 4.04 1.89 11.79
C ILE A 48 3.15 2.38 10.64
N GLY A 49 1.85 2.56 10.89
CA GLY A 49 0.93 3.03 9.85
C GLY A 49 1.29 4.43 9.32
N PHE A 50 1.86 5.31 10.15
CA PHE A 50 2.46 6.56 9.66
C PHE A 50 3.61 6.32 8.69
N GLY A 51 4.47 5.34 8.95
CA GLY A 51 5.48 4.89 7.98
C GLY A 51 4.86 4.48 6.64
N GLY A 52 3.70 3.82 6.68
CA GLY A 52 2.90 3.44 5.50
C GLY A 52 2.43 4.59 4.61
N PHE A 53 2.55 5.86 5.04
CA PHE A 53 2.27 7.02 4.20
C PHE A 53 3.42 7.42 3.27
N GLY A 54 4.56 6.74 3.31
CA GLY A 54 5.68 7.02 2.40
C GLY A 54 5.29 7.05 0.91
N PRO A 55 4.62 6.01 0.38
CA PRO A 55 4.16 5.99 -1.01
C PRO A 55 3.22 7.16 -1.37
N PRO A 56 2.10 7.44 -0.66
CA PRO A 56 1.27 8.58 -1.00
C PRO A 56 2.00 9.93 -0.86
N ILE A 57 2.91 10.09 0.11
CA ILE A 57 3.71 11.31 0.25
C ILE A 57 4.66 11.48 -0.92
N GLY A 58 5.38 10.42 -1.31
CA GLY A 58 6.26 10.45 -2.48
C GLY A 58 5.51 10.82 -3.75
N ALA A 59 4.33 10.24 -3.96
CA ALA A 59 3.49 10.55 -5.12
C ALA A 59 3.00 12.00 -5.08
N ALA A 60 2.55 12.48 -3.93
CA ALA A 60 2.07 13.85 -3.77
C ALA A 60 3.18 14.88 -4.05
N VAL A 61 4.39 14.66 -3.53
CA VAL A 61 5.55 15.54 -3.76
C VAL A 61 5.91 15.60 -5.25
N VAL A 62 5.99 14.45 -5.92
CA VAL A 62 6.34 14.40 -7.35
C VAL A 62 5.23 15.02 -8.22
N ILE A 63 3.96 14.73 -7.95
CA ILE A 63 2.83 15.34 -8.68
C ILE A 63 2.85 16.86 -8.53
N TRP A 64 3.02 17.35 -7.30
CA TRP A 64 3.09 18.79 -7.04
C TRP A 64 4.29 19.44 -7.74
N ALA A 65 5.47 18.83 -7.67
CA ALA A 65 6.69 19.33 -8.30
C ALA A 65 6.60 19.36 -9.83
N SER A 66 5.89 18.40 -10.44
CA SER A 66 5.58 18.35 -11.88
C SER A 66 4.41 19.24 -12.31
N GLY A 67 3.77 19.98 -11.40
CA GLY A 67 2.61 20.82 -11.73
C GLY A 67 1.30 20.05 -12.01
N GLY A 68 1.24 18.78 -11.60
CA GLY A 68 0.06 17.94 -11.74
C GLY A 68 -1.04 18.24 -10.70
N SER A 69 -2.26 17.76 -10.96
CA SER A 69 -3.40 17.98 -10.08
C SER A 69 -3.49 16.89 -9.00
N LEU A 70 -3.15 17.25 -7.76
CA LEU A 70 -3.35 16.38 -6.58
C LEU A 70 -4.83 15.99 -6.39
N ARG A 71 -5.75 16.94 -6.63
CA ARG A 71 -7.20 16.69 -6.53
C ARG A 71 -7.63 15.57 -7.47
N ARG A 72 -7.13 15.56 -8.72
CA ARG A 72 -7.46 14.51 -9.69
C ARG A 72 -6.88 13.17 -9.28
N TRP A 73 -5.65 13.16 -8.78
CA TRP A 73 -4.98 11.94 -8.29
C TRP A 73 -5.70 11.34 -7.08
N VAL A 74 -6.01 12.13 -6.04
CA VAL A 74 -6.77 11.63 -4.87
C VAL A 74 -8.20 11.25 -5.26
N GLY A 75 -8.83 12.02 -6.15
CA GLY A 75 -10.19 11.75 -6.64
C GLY A 75 -10.37 10.39 -7.31
N GLN A 76 -9.29 9.74 -7.75
CA GLN A 76 -9.37 8.41 -8.35
C GLN A 76 -9.72 7.31 -7.35
N MET A 77 -9.43 7.49 -6.05
CA MET A 77 -9.78 6.52 -5.00
C MET A 77 -11.28 6.41 -4.78
N PHE A 78 -12.01 7.50 -4.97
CA PHE A 78 -13.45 7.57 -4.72
C PHE A 78 -14.28 7.04 -5.90
N LYS A 79 -13.65 6.31 -6.83
CA LYS A 79 -14.34 5.67 -7.96
C LYS A 79 -14.88 4.29 -7.53
N TRP A 80 -16.01 4.31 -6.83
CA TRP A 80 -16.71 3.11 -6.32
C TRP A 80 -17.67 2.44 -7.33
N ARG A 81 -18.02 3.10 -8.43
CA ARG A 81 -18.97 2.59 -9.44
C ARG A 81 -18.29 1.68 -10.47
N ILE A 82 -17.66 0.61 -9.98
CA ILE A 82 -16.90 -0.33 -10.82
C ILE A 82 -17.74 -1.52 -11.34
N GLY A 83 -19.02 -1.61 -10.98
CA GLY A 83 -19.92 -2.69 -11.44
C GLY A 83 -19.90 -3.92 -10.52
N VAL A 84 -21.05 -4.60 -10.39
CA VAL A 84 -21.25 -5.67 -9.39
C VAL A 84 -20.29 -6.86 -9.59
N LYS A 85 -19.93 -7.19 -10.84
CA LYS A 85 -18.98 -8.27 -11.14
C LYS A 85 -17.62 -8.05 -10.47
N TRP A 86 -17.13 -6.81 -10.44
CA TRP A 86 -15.84 -6.49 -9.85
C TRP A 86 -15.89 -6.46 -8.32
N TRP A 87 -17.01 -6.04 -7.74
CA TRP A 87 -17.24 -6.21 -6.30
C TRP A 87 -17.29 -7.68 -5.90
N ALA A 88 -17.97 -8.52 -6.68
CA ALA A 88 -18.02 -9.96 -6.44
C ALA A 88 -16.63 -10.60 -6.53
N LEU A 89 -15.79 -10.18 -7.49
CA LEU A 89 -14.40 -10.65 -7.58
C LEU A 89 -13.54 -10.13 -6.41
N ALA A 90 -13.64 -8.84 -6.07
CA ALA A 90 -12.84 -8.21 -5.02
C ALA A 90 -13.11 -8.80 -3.62
N LEU A 91 -14.37 -9.17 -3.33
CA LEU A 91 -14.74 -9.79 -2.06
C LEU A 91 -14.67 -11.32 -2.12
N GLY A 92 -15.08 -11.92 -3.23
CA GLY A 92 -15.15 -13.36 -3.40
C GLY A 92 -13.77 -14.02 -3.53
N LEU A 93 -12.83 -13.40 -4.23
CA LEU A 93 -11.51 -14.00 -4.44
C LEU A 93 -10.72 -14.14 -3.13
N PRO A 94 -10.58 -13.11 -2.26
CA PRO A 94 -9.95 -13.28 -0.95
C PRO A 94 -10.68 -14.32 -0.09
N PHE A 95 -12.02 -14.31 -0.09
CA PHE A 95 -12.80 -15.28 0.67
C PHE A 95 -12.52 -16.72 0.24
N ILE A 96 -12.47 -16.99 -1.07
CA ILE A 96 -12.15 -18.31 -1.62
C ILE A 96 -10.73 -18.73 -1.24
N ILE A 97 -9.75 -17.84 -1.39
CA ILE A 97 -8.33 -18.14 -1.07
C ILE A 97 -8.17 -18.46 0.42
N LEU A 98 -8.75 -17.65 1.30
CA LEU A 98 -8.69 -17.88 2.74
C LEU A 98 -9.40 -19.18 3.13
N SER A 99 -10.59 -19.44 2.58
CA SER A 99 -11.34 -20.67 2.85
C SER A 99 -10.57 -21.92 2.38
N LEU A 100 -9.91 -21.84 1.22
CA LEU A 100 -9.07 -22.92 0.71
C LEU A 100 -7.84 -23.14 1.61
N GLY A 101 -7.22 -22.07 2.11
CA GLY A 101 -6.12 -22.16 3.06
C GLY A 101 -6.52 -22.87 4.35
N VAL A 102 -7.68 -22.51 4.91
CA VAL A 102 -8.26 -23.17 6.10
C VAL A 102 -8.56 -24.64 5.82
N LEU A 103 -9.17 -24.95 4.67
CA LEU A 103 -9.44 -26.34 4.28
C LEU A 103 -8.15 -27.17 4.19
N LEU A 104 -7.11 -26.64 3.56
CA LEU A 104 -5.81 -27.31 3.46
C LEU A 104 -5.19 -27.55 4.84
N PHE A 105 -5.30 -26.58 5.75
CA PHE A 105 -4.82 -26.71 7.13
C PHE A 105 -5.54 -27.84 7.89
N VAL A 106 -6.86 -27.94 7.77
CA VAL A 106 -7.67 -29.02 8.37
C VAL A 106 -7.31 -30.38 7.79
N VAL A 107 -7.22 -30.48 6.46
CA VAL A 107 -6.87 -31.74 5.78
C VAL A 107 -5.46 -32.20 6.17
N ALA A 108 -4.55 -31.27 6.43
CA ALA A 108 -3.21 -31.56 6.96
C ALA A 108 -3.20 -31.98 8.45
N GLY A 109 -4.37 -32.08 9.10
CA GLY A 109 -4.51 -32.46 10.50
C GLY A 109 -4.47 -31.30 11.49
N GLY A 110 -4.55 -30.05 11.00
CA GLY A 110 -4.62 -28.86 11.83
C GLY A 110 -5.93 -28.82 12.64
N PRO A 111 -5.87 -28.50 13.95
CA PRO A 111 -7.08 -28.36 14.76
C PRO A 111 -7.86 -27.11 14.32
N ILE A 112 -9.17 -27.26 14.12
CA ILE A 112 -10.07 -26.11 14.02
C ILE A 112 -10.84 -25.98 15.33
N ASP A 113 -10.72 -24.81 15.95
CA ASP A 113 -11.62 -24.40 17.01
C ASP A 113 -12.57 -23.34 16.45
N LEU A 114 -13.83 -23.71 16.26
CA LEU A 114 -14.87 -22.78 15.78
C LEU A 114 -15.35 -21.84 16.89
N THR A 115 -14.94 -22.05 18.14
CA THR A 115 -15.30 -21.19 19.27
C THR A 115 -14.42 -19.95 19.37
N GLU A 116 -13.26 -19.94 18.71
CA GLU A 116 -12.38 -18.77 18.57
C GLU A 116 -12.83 -17.79 17.48
N PHE A 117 -13.97 -18.05 16.81
CA PHE A 117 -14.56 -17.07 15.91
C PHE A 117 -15.01 -15.84 16.71
N GLU A 118 -14.13 -14.83 16.74
CA GLU A 118 -14.40 -13.48 17.17
C GLU A 118 -15.67 -12.95 16.50
N SER A 119 -16.30 -11.95 17.13
CA SER A 119 -17.50 -11.33 16.59
C SER A 119 -17.29 -10.87 15.14
N PRO A 120 -18.25 -11.06 14.22
CA PRO A 120 -18.17 -10.53 12.85
C PRO A 120 -17.86 -9.02 12.81
N PHE A 121 -18.25 -8.28 13.84
CA PHE A 121 -17.92 -6.85 13.98
C PHE A 121 -16.43 -6.57 14.10
N ILE A 122 -15.66 -7.44 14.77
CA ILE A 122 -14.21 -7.30 14.91
C ILE A 122 -13.53 -7.52 13.57
N TYR A 123 -13.99 -8.49 12.78
CA TYR A 123 -13.51 -8.70 11.42
C TYR A 123 -13.81 -7.50 10.51
N LEU A 124 -15.03 -6.97 10.56
CA LEU A 124 -15.39 -5.77 9.79
C LEU A 124 -14.52 -4.56 10.21
N PHE A 125 -14.30 -4.40 11.51
CA PHE A 125 -13.41 -3.36 12.04
C PHE A 125 -11.97 -3.56 11.54
N ALA A 126 -11.41 -4.77 11.67
CA ALA A 126 -10.05 -5.09 11.23
C ALA A 126 -9.87 -4.90 9.72
N MET A 127 -10.88 -5.26 8.91
CA MET A 127 -10.86 -5.00 7.47
C MET A 127 -10.89 -3.50 7.16
N ALA A 128 -11.76 -2.73 7.83
CA ALA A 128 -11.83 -1.28 7.65
C ALA A 128 -10.52 -0.61 8.09
N TRP A 129 -10.01 -0.98 9.26
CA TRP A 129 -8.76 -0.49 9.82
C TRP A 129 -7.57 -0.84 8.93
N GLY A 130 -7.45 -2.09 8.49
CA GLY A 130 -6.40 -2.54 7.57
C GLY A 130 -6.48 -1.85 6.21
N THR A 131 -7.68 -1.57 5.71
CA THR A 131 -7.84 -0.84 4.45
C THR A 131 -7.41 0.63 4.59
N VAL A 132 -7.69 1.28 5.71
CA VAL A 132 -7.41 2.71 5.89
C VAL A 132 -5.98 2.96 6.39
N TRP A 133 -5.45 2.07 7.23
CA TRP A 133 -4.21 2.26 7.98
C TRP A 133 -3.15 1.18 7.70
N GLY A 134 -3.57 0.00 7.22
CA GLY A 134 -2.70 -1.17 7.04
C GLY A 134 -2.30 -1.45 5.59
N GLY A 135 -2.67 -0.62 4.61
CA GLY A 135 -2.18 -0.80 3.24
C GLY A 135 -2.96 -0.10 2.14
N GLY A 136 -4.25 0.19 2.30
CA GLY A 136 -5.02 0.85 1.23
C GLY A 136 -4.57 2.28 0.94
N GLN A 137 -3.92 2.94 1.91
CA GLN A 137 -3.22 4.22 1.69
C GLN A 137 -1.98 4.08 0.81
N GLU A 138 -1.28 2.94 0.84
CA GLU A 138 -0.07 2.70 0.04
C GLU A 138 -0.40 2.62 -1.44
N ASP A 139 -1.58 2.08 -1.76
CA ASP A 139 -2.07 1.91 -3.12
C ASP A 139 -2.18 3.23 -3.89
N LEU A 140 -2.36 4.36 -3.21
CA LEU A 140 -2.29 5.69 -3.82
C LEU A 140 -0.96 5.96 -4.55
N GLY A 141 0.14 5.51 -3.95
CA GLY A 141 1.47 5.62 -4.53
C GLY A 141 1.72 4.53 -5.57
N TRP A 142 1.58 3.27 -5.16
CA TRP A 142 1.95 2.13 -6.02
C TRP A 142 1.03 1.96 -7.23
N ARG A 143 -0.28 1.89 -6.99
CA ARG A 143 -1.29 1.67 -8.03
C ARG A 143 -1.83 2.97 -8.60
N GLY A 144 -1.88 4.03 -7.80
CA GLY A 144 -2.42 5.33 -8.19
C GLY A 144 -1.43 6.26 -8.88
N PHE A 145 -0.12 6.03 -8.77
CA PHE A 145 0.91 6.87 -9.39
C PHE A 145 1.93 6.07 -10.20
N MET A 146 2.59 5.08 -9.61
CA MET A 146 3.69 4.34 -10.26
C MET A 146 3.19 3.42 -11.38
N LEU A 147 2.13 2.65 -11.14
CA LEU A 147 1.61 1.68 -12.11
C LEU A 147 1.17 2.32 -13.44
N PRO A 148 0.38 3.42 -13.48
CA PRO A 148 -0.01 4.06 -14.74
C PRO A 148 1.19 4.55 -15.56
N ILE A 149 2.19 5.14 -14.89
CA ILE A 149 3.41 5.65 -15.56
C ILE A 149 4.21 4.49 -16.18
N LEU A 150 4.29 3.34 -15.49
CA LEU A 150 4.95 2.16 -16.03
C LEU A 150 4.17 1.53 -17.18
N GLN A 151 2.84 1.56 -17.14
CA GLN A 151 2.00 1.01 -18.21
C GLN A 151 2.03 1.84 -19.51
N ASP A 152 2.48 3.10 -19.46
CA ASP A 152 2.71 3.91 -20.67
C ASP A 152 3.89 3.37 -21.51
N SER A 153 4.81 2.62 -20.89
CA SER A 153 6.04 2.12 -21.56
C SER A 153 6.20 0.60 -21.54
N TYR A 154 5.49 -0.11 -20.67
CA TYR A 154 5.62 -1.55 -20.47
C TYR A 154 4.25 -2.25 -20.49
N SER A 155 4.26 -3.57 -20.70
CA SER A 155 3.04 -4.38 -20.59
C SER A 155 2.54 -4.46 -19.15
N ALA A 156 1.23 -4.71 -18.97
CA ALA A 156 0.62 -4.81 -17.66
C ALA A 156 1.32 -5.81 -16.72
N LEU A 157 1.81 -6.93 -17.25
CA LEU A 157 2.56 -7.92 -16.49
C LEU A 157 3.90 -7.35 -15.99
N VAL A 158 4.69 -6.77 -16.89
CA VAL A 158 6.00 -6.19 -16.55
C VAL A 158 5.84 -5.05 -15.55
N SER A 159 4.89 -4.13 -15.78
CA SER A 159 4.61 -3.06 -14.83
C SER A 159 4.23 -3.61 -13.45
N SER A 160 3.38 -4.64 -13.40
CA SER A 160 2.96 -5.26 -12.13
C SER A 160 4.12 -5.94 -11.39
N VAL A 161 5.03 -6.62 -12.11
CA VAL A 161 6.23 -7.22 -11.53
C VAL A 161 7.15 -6.13 -10.97
N ILE A 162 7.39 -5.05 -11.71
CA ILE A 162 8.23 -3.94 -11.24
C ILE A 162 7.63 -3.30 -9.98
N VAL A 163 6.32 -3.05 -9.97
CA VAL A 163 5.64 -2.52 -8.77
C VAL A 163 5.77 -3.51 -7.61
N GLY A 164 5.56 -4.82 -7.85
CA GLY A 164 5.65 -5.85 -6.82
C GLY A 164 7.04 -5.96 -6.19
N VAL A 165 8.10 -5.95 -7.00
CA VAL A 165 9.50 -5.95 -6.50
C VAL A 165 9.80 -4.67 -5.72
N THR A 166 9.36 -3.52 -6.22
CA THR A 166 9.58 -2.23 -5.55
C THR A 166 8.82 -2.15 -4.22
N TRP A 167 7.62 -2.71 -4.16
CA TRP A 167 6.81 -2.81 -2.94
C TRP A 167 7.41 -3.79 -1.92
N ALA A 168 7.91 -4.94 -2.38
CA ALA A 168 8.56 -5.93 -1.53
C ALA A 168 9.85 -5.38 -0.90
N ALA A 169 10.69 -4.71 -1.69
CA ALA A 169 11.90 -4.06 -1.18
C ALA A 169 11.56 -2.90 -0.21
N TRP A 170 10.40 -2.25 -0.35
CA TRP A 170 9.94 -1.21 0.56
C TRP A 170 9.67 -1.73 1.98
N HIS A 171 9.30 -3.00 2.12
CA HIS A 171 9.04 -3.66 3.41
C HIS A 171 10.31 -4.12 4.15
N LEU A 172 11.51 -3.99 3.57
CA LEU A 172 12.74 -4.53 4.16
C LEU A 172 12.99 -4.11 5.62
N PRO A 173 12.73 -2.86 6.06
CA PRO A 173 12.92 -2.49 7.47
C PRO A 173 11.87 -3.06 8.43
N CYS A 174 10.73 -3.52 7.91
CA CYS A 174 9.68 -4.18 8.70
C CYS A 174 9.94 -5.68 8.90
N SER A 175 10.88 -6.24 8.13
CA SER A 175 11.12 -7.68 7.98
C SER A 175 12.05 -8.22 9.05
#